data_AF-A8TT71-F1
#
_entry.id   AF-A8TT71-F1
#
_cell.length_a   1.000
_cell.length_b   1.000
_cell.length_c   1.000
_cell.angle_alpha   90.00
_cell.angle_beta   90.00
_cell.angle_gamma   90.00
#
_symmetry.space_group_name_H-M   'P 1'
#
loop_
_entity.id
_entity.type
_entity.pdbx_description
1 polymer ?
#
loop_
_entity_poly.entity_id
_entity_poly.type
_entity_poly.pdbx_seq_one_letter_code
_entity_poly.pdbx_strand_id
1 'polypeptide(L)'
;MADQPTRGRPSESGESRAARRRALDRPKLIDRILDYPYSRLFGLKGKLVIVAIVLIGLVVKFVTGINTVTVDPTTCELGWADEIYRVTHKQRVVANSQRELGRLTGEKQTVLWAIQAGRDPFPSKAGGNVARIQRIDKDKFFWRSYAGNLEKDLAAISACLQRLSTSGID
;
A
#
# COMPACT_ATOMS: atom_id res chain seq x y z
N MET A 1 -86.19 11.78 -19.73
CA MET A 1 -85.80 10.85 -18.65
C MET A 1 -85.00 9.73 -19.32
N ALA A 2 -83.70 9.51 -19.12
CA ALA A 2 -82.77 10.01 -18.13
C ALA A 2 -81.36 10.15 -18.74
N ASP A 3 -80.66 11.21 -18.32
CA ASP A 3 -79.21 11.37 -18.37
C ASP A 3 -78.50 10.29 -17.54
N GLN A 4 -77.36 9.78 -18.00
CA GLN A 4 -76.07 10.04 -17.33
C GLN A 4 -74.84 9.50 -18.08
N PRO A 5 -73.67 10.17 -17.95
CA PRO A 5 -72.40 9.82 -18.59
C PRO A 5 -71.44 9.10 -17.63
N THR A 6 -70.49 8.30 -18.13
CA THR A 6 -69.32 7.93 -17.30
C THR A 6 -68.02 7.73 -18.10
N ARG A 7 -67.15 8.72 -17.88
CA ARG A 7 -65.71 8.61 -17.57
C ARG A 7 -64.78 7.90 -18.55
N GLY A 8 -64.03 8.74 -19.25
CA GLY A 8 -62.76 8.40 -19.87
C GLY A 8 -61.78 7.75 -18.90
N ARG A 9 -61.10 6.74 -19.44
CA ARG A 9 -59.99 6.00 -18.83
C ARG A 9 -58.74 6.89 -18.87
N PRO A 10 -58.05 7.20 -17.76
CA PRO A 10 -56.80 7.92 -17.82
C PRO A 10 -55.73 7.01 -18.44
N SER A 11 -54.96 7.57 -19.36
CA SER A 11 -53.81 6.91 -19.98
C SER A 11 -52.70 6.72 -18.94
N GLU A 12 -52.47 5.50 -18.48
CA GLU A 12 -51.35 5.09 -17.59
C GLU A 12 -49.99 4.94 -18.33
N SER A 13 -49.83 5.54 -19.52
CA SER A 13 -48.61 5.38 -20.33
C SER A 13 -47.55 6.47 -20.10
N GLY A 14 -47.88 7.55 -19.38
CA GLY A 14 -47.00 8.70 -19.15
C GLY A 14 -46.16 8.63 -17.86
N GLU A 15 -46.75 8.19 -16.75
CA GLU A 15 -46.09 8.25 -15.43
C GLU A 15 -45.02 7.17 -15.25
N SER A 16 -45.22 5.98 -15.81
CA SER A 16 -44.27 4.86 -15.71
C SER A 16 -42.95 5.13 -16.47
N ARG A 17 -42.96 5.95 -17.53
CA ARG A 17 -41.73 6.38 -18.21
C ARG A 17 -41.03 7.54 -17.51
N ALA A 18 -41.78 8.43 -16.86
CA ALA A 18 -41.23 9.54 -16.08
C ALA A 18 -40.59 9.06 -14.77
N ALA A 19 -41.18 8.06 -14.09
CA ALA A 19 -40.62 7.43 -12.91
C ALA A 19 -39.35 6.61 -13.22
N ARG A 20 -39.32 5.89 -14.36
CA ARG A 20 -38.13 5.14 -14.79
C ARG A 20 -36.95 6.03 -15.18
N ARG A 21 -37.20 7.25 -15.66
CA ARG A 21 -36.14 8.23 -15.95
C ARG A 21 -35.56 8.85 -14.68
N ARG A 22 -36.35 9.05 -13.62
CA ARG A 22 -35.87 9.62 -12.34
C ARG A 22 -35.05 8.63 -11.51
N ALA A 23 -35.20 7.32 -11.72
CA ALA A 23 -34.40 6.31 -11.03
C ALA A 23 -32.97 6.13 -11.61
N LEU A 24 -32.67 6.77 -12.74
CA LEU A 24 -31.36 6.72 -13.40
C LEU A 24 -30.45 7.92 -13.07
N ASP A 25 -30.87 8.81 -12.16
CA ASP A 25 -30.12 9.99 -11.72
C ASP A 25 -29.70 9.85 -10.25
N ARG A 26 -29.00 8.76 -9.92
CA ARG A 26 -28.07 8.83 -8.78
C ARG A 26 -26.72 9.25 -9.34
N PRO A 27 -26.29 10.51 -9.16
CA PRO A 27 -24.97 10.92 -9.57
C PRO A 27 -23.97 10.12 -8.74
N LYS A 28 -23.28 9.18 -9.39
CA LYS A 28 -22.13 8.49 -8.81
C LYS A 28 -21.16 9.60 -8.43
N LEU A 29 -20.67 9.61 -7.18
CA LEU A 29 -19.67 10.59 -6.70
C LEU A 29 -18.46 10.71 -7.65
N ILE A 30 -18.19 9.65 -8.41
CA ILE A 30 -17.16 9.58 -9.45
C ILE A 30 -17.40 10.61 -10.57
N ASP A 31 -18.65 10.79 -11.05
CA ASP A 31 -18.96 11.80 -12.08
C ASP A 31 -18.72 13.22 -11.55
N ARG A 32 -19.03 13.45 -10.26
CA ARG A 32 -18.89 14.78 -9.64
C ARG A 32 -17.44 15.20 -9.38
N ILE A 33 -16.55 14.23 -9.14
CA ILE A 33 -15.11 14.48 -8.98
C ILE A 33 -14.43 14.72 -10.35
N LEU A 34 -14.92 14.08 -11.41
CA LEU A 34 -14.41 14.28 -12.78
C LEU A 34 -14.97 15.52 -13.50
N ASP A 35 -16.13 16.03 -13.11
CA ASP A 35 -16.81 17.10 -13.85
C ASP A 35 -16.42 18.54 -13.47
N TYR A 36 -15.61 18.75 -12.42
CA TYR A 36 -15.52 20.09 -11.81
C TYR A 36 -14.59 21.11 -12.53
N PRO A 37 -13.75 20.72 -13.51
CA PRO A 37 -13.39 21.67 -14.58
C PRO A 37 -13.29 21.08 -16.00
N TYR A 38 -13.41 19.77 -16.21
CA TYR A 38 -13.06 19.12 -17.49
C TYR A 38 -14.25 18.90 -18.45
N SER A 39 -15.49 19.04 -17.97
CA SER A 39 -16.70 18.77 -18.75
C SER A 39 -16.98 19.80 -19.86
N ARG A 40 -16.48 21.03 -19.73
CA ARG A 40 -16.69 22.12 -20.71
C ARG A 40 -15.62 22.23 -21.79
N LEU A 41 -14.42 21.66 -21.60
CA LEU A 41 -13.27 21.85 -22.50
C LEU A 41 -12.95 20.63 -23.38
N PHE A 42 -13.43 19.44 -23.02
CA PHE A 42 -13.10 18.21 -23.72
C PHE A 42 -14.37 17.42 -24.06
N GLY A 43 -14.71 17.35 -25.35
CA GLY A 43 -15.80 16.49 -25.85
C GLY A 43 -15.55 15.00 -25.56
N LEU A 44 -16.44 14.11 -25.99
CA LEU A 44 -16.37 12.66 -25.71
C LEU A 44 -14.97 12.05 -25.99
N LYS A 45 -14.30 12.53 -27.04
CA LYS A 45 -12.93 12.15 -27.42
C LYS A 45 -11.87 12.59 -26.41
N GLY A 46 -11.98 13.77 -25.81
CA GLY A 46 -11.04 14.26 -24.82
C GLY A 46 -11.23 13.62 -23.44
N LYS A 47 -12.48 13.28 -23.05
CA LYS A 47 -12.74 12.43 -21.87
C LYS A 47 -12.08 11.05 -22.02
N LEU A 48 -12.16 10.45 -23.21
CA LEU A 48 -11.46 9.18 -23.52
C LEU A 48 -9.94 9.30 -23.41
N VAL A 49 -9.35 10.39 -23.91
CA VAL A 49 -7.89 10.62 -23.82
C VAL A 49 -7.44 10.77 -22.36
N ILE A 50 -8.18 11.52 -21.53
CA ILE A 50 -7.85 11.67 -20.11
C ILE A 50 -7.93 10.32 -19.39
N VAL A 51 -9.00 9.54 -19.63
CA VAL A 51 -9.14 8.20 -19.06
C VAL A 51 -7.98 7.29 -19.51
N ALA A 52 -7.59 7.34 -20.78
CA ALA A 52 -6.46 6.58 -21.29
C ALA A 52 -5.14 6.97 -20.64
N ILE A 53 -4.86 8.27 -20.45
CA ILE A 53 -3.64 8.76 -19.79
C ILE A 53 -3.60 8.30 -18.32
N VAL A 54 -4.73 8.40 -17.61
CA VAL A 54 -4.83 7.92 -16.21
C VAL A 54 -4.57 6.41 -16.14
N LEU A 55 -5.18 5.64 -17.05
CA LEU A 55 -4.95 4.19 -17.14
C LEU A 55 -3.49 3.85 -17.42
N ILE A 56 -2.87 4.51 -18.39
CA ILE A 56 -1.46 4.32 -18.72
C ILE A 56 -0.58 4.68 -17.52
N GLY A 57 -0.86 5.80 -16.83
CA GLY A 57 -0.14 6.20 -15.62
C GLY A 57 -0.25 5.19 -14.49
N LEU A 58 -1.43 4.60 -14.30
CA LEU A 58 -1.65 3.52 -13.32
C LEU A 58 -0.88 2.25 -13.70
N VAL A 59 -0.87 1.85 -14.97
CA VAL A 59 -0.10 0.70 -15.45
C VAL A 59 1.40 0.92 -15.27
N VAL A 60 1.92 2.10 -15.61
CA VAL A 60 3.33 2.43 -15.41
C VAL A 60 3.68 2.43 -13.92
N LYS A 61 2.83 3.02 -13.07
CA LYS A 61 3.01 3.00 -11.61
C LYS A 61 2.99 1.57 -11.07
N PHE A 62 2.15 0.70 -11.63
CA PHE A 62 2.10 -0.71 -11.27
C PHE A 62 3.41 -1.43 -11.64
N VAL A 63 3.83 -1.35 -12.90
CA VAL A 63 5.07 -1.99 -13.38
C VAL A 63 6.32 -1.45 -12.69
N THR A 64 6.35 -0.17 -12.30
CA THR A 64 7.49 0.43 -11.60
C THR A 64 7.47 0.19 -10.09
N GLY A 65 6.28 0.21 -9.47
CA GLY A 65 6.08 0.05 -8.04
C GLY A 65 6.50 -1.32 -7.51
N ILE A 66 6.52 -2.34 -8.37
CA ILE A 66 6.98 -3.67 -7.99
C ILE A 66 8.40 -3.73 -7.41
N ASN A 67 9.30 -2.86 -7.88
CA ASN A 67 10.69 -2.86 -7.44
C ASN A 67 10.82 -2.42 -5.97
N THR A 68 9.76 -1.82 -5.40
CA THR A 68 9.72 -1.35 -4.02
C THR A 68 8.83 -2.20 -3.12
N VAL A 69 8.12 -3.20 -3.65
CA VAL A 69 7.25 -4.08 -2.85
C VAL A 69 8.10 -5.13 -2.14
N THR A 70 8.01 -5.13 -0.81
CA THR A 70 8.69 -6.09 0.08
C THR A 70 7.71 -6.55 1.17
N VAL A 71 7.90 -7.76 1.69
CA VAL A 71 7.14 -8.22 2.86
C VAL A 71 7.57 -7.47 4.12
N ASP A 72 6.65 -7.39 5.09
CA ASP A 72 6.99 -6.88 6.41
C ASP A 72 8.00 -7.84 7.10
N PRO A 73 9.13 -7.34 7.65
CA PRO A 73 10.16 -8.16 8.27
C PRO A 73 9.71 -8.90 9.54
N THR A 74 8.66 -8.42 10.20
CA THR A 74 8.18 -8.95 11.48
C THR A 74 7.00 -9.91 11.30
N THR A 75 6.06 -9.60 10.40
CA THR A 75 4.90 -10.46 10.14
C THR A 75 5.11 -11.42 8.96
N CYS A 76 6.10 -11.13 8.10
CA CYS A 76 6.34 -11.86 6.84
C CYS A 76 5.15 -11.86 5.88
N GLU A 77 4.26 -10.88 6.00
CA GLU A 77 3.08 -10.71 5.16
C GLU A 77 3.24 -9.50 4.23
N LEU A 78 2.54 -9.50 3.10
CA LEU A 78 2.41 -8.29 2.28
C LEU A 78 1.33 -7.39 2.86
N GLY A 79 1.52 -6.08 2.67
CA GLY A 79 0.42 -5.14 2.86
C GLY A 79 -0.74 -5.46 1.91
N TRP A 80 -1.97 -5.29 2.39
CA TRP A 80 -3.20 -5.54 1.63
C TRP A 80 -3.24 -4.83 0.27
N ALA A 81 -2.61 -3.66 0.15
CA ALA A 81 -2.54 -2.88 -1.08
C ALA A 81 -1.57 -3.48 -2.12
N ASP A 82 -0.62 -4.29 -1.68
CA ASP A 82 0.42 -4.90 -2.50
C ASP A 82 0.13 -6.35 -2.87
N GLU A 83 -1.00 -6.90 -2.40
CA GLU A 83 -1.45 -8.27 -2.69
C GLU A 83 -1.60 -8.54 -4.20
N ILE A 84 -1.90 -7.51 -4.98
CA ILE A 84 -1.98 -7.62 -6.45
C ILE A 84 -0.61 -7.96 -7.07
N TYR A 85 0.48 -7.47 -6.48
CA TYR A 85 1.84 -7.80 -6.92
C TYR A 85 2.25 -9.22 -6.55
N ARG A 86 1.68 -9.77 -5.48
CA ARG A 86 1.89 -11.16 -5.11
C ARG A 86 1.40 -12.11 -6.20
N VAL A 87 0.22 -11.87 -6.76
CA VAL A 87 -0.36 -12.72 -7.81
C VAL A 87 0.39 -12.58 -9.13
N THR A 88 0.71 -11.34 -9.50
CA THR A 88 1.25 -11.04 -10.85
C THR A 88 2.76 -11.18 -10.95
N HIS A 89 3.48 -11.01 -9.84
CA HIS A 89 4.94 -10.96 -9.86
C HIS A 89 5.62 -11.50 -8.58
N LYS A 90 5.10 -12.62 -8.05
CA LYS A 90 5.61 -13.32 -6.86
C LYS A 90 7.14 -13.38 -6.78
N GLN A 91 7.82 -13.78 -7.86
CA GLN A 91 9.28 -13.96 -7.87
C GLN A 91 10.05 -12.66 -7.59
N ARG A 92 9.59 -11.52 -8.13
CA ARG A 92 10.24 -10.23 -7.90
C ARG A 92 10.03 -9.75 -6.48
N VAL A 93 8.82 -9.93 -5.93
CA VAL A 93 8.53 -9.58 -4.53
C VAL A 93 9.38 -10.43 -3.59
N VAL A 94 9.53 -11.74 -3.84
CA VAL A 94 10.42 -12.61 -3.06
C VAL A 94 11.86 -12.12 -3.13
N ALA A 95 12.38 -11.84 -4.32
CA ALA A 95 13.76 -11.40 -4.50
C ALA A 95 14.05 -10.05 -3.82
N ASN A 96 13.13 -9.09 -3.94
CA ASN A 96 13.23 -7.78 -3.28
C ASN A 96 13.17 -7.95 -1.75
N SER A 97 12.25 -8.78 -1.27
CA SER A 97 12.10 -9.07 0.16
C SER A 97 13.35 -9.74 0.73
N GLN A 98 13.89 -10.76 0.05
CA GLN A 98 15.13 -11.43 0.49
C GLN A 98 16.30 -10.45 0.56
N ARG A 99 16.45 -9.57 -0.44
CA ARG A 99 17.51 -8.57 -0.45
C ARG A 99 17.36 -7.58 0.71
N GLU A 100 16.15 -7.09 0.95
CA GLU A 100 15.88 -6.12 2.01
C GLU A 100 16.01 -6.74 3.41
N LEU A 101 15.48 -7.94 3.62
CA LEU A 101 15.63 -8.69 4.86
C LEU A 101 17.09 -9.04 5.14
N GLY A 102 17.87 -9.39 4.11
CA GLY A 102 19.31 -9.60 4.22
C GLY A 102 20.05 -8.32 4.65
N ARG A 103 19.71 -7.17 4.06
CA ARG A 103 20.25 -5.86 4.47
C ARG A 103 19.91 -5.54 5.92
N LEU A 104 18.64 -5.67 6.31
CA LEU A 104 18.17 -5.41 7.68
C LEU A 104 18.83 -6.35 8.70
N THR A 105 19.02 -7.62 8.33
CA THR A 105 19.75 -8.59 9.18
C THR A 105 21.18 -8.11 9.41
N GLY A 106 21.90 -7.72 8.36
CA GLY A 106 23.27 -7.22 8.47
C GLY A 106 23.38 -5.96 9.35
N GLU A 107 22.45 -5.03 9.19
CA GLU A 107 22.40 -3.80 9.99
C GLU A 107 22.12 -4.09 11.47
N LYS A 108 21.07 -4.87 11.76
CA LYS A 108 20.71 -5.25 13.14
C LYS A 108 21.81 -6.07 13.82
N GLN A 109 22.44 -7.00 13.09
CA GLN A 109 23.57 -7.80 13.59
C GLN A 109 24.78 -6.90 13.92
N THR A 110 25.06 -5.90 13.08
CA THR A 110 26.16 -4.95 13.31
C THR A 110 25.90 -4.11 14.58
N VAL A 111 24.67 -3.63 14.74
CA VAL A 111 24.24 -2.88 15.94
C VAL A 111 24.34 -3.76 17.18
N LEU A 112 23.84 -5.00 17.12
CA LEU A 112 23.91 -5.95 18.23
C LEU A 112 25.36 -6.23 18.64
N TRP A 113 26.23 -6.46 17.66
CA TRP A 113 27.66 -6.68 17.91
C TRP A 113 28.34 -5.46 18.55
N ALA A 114 28.02 -4.25 18.07
CA ALA A 114 28.54 -3.02 18.67
C ALA A 114 28.11 -2.92 20.15
N ILE A 115 26.84 -3.21 20.45
CA ILE A 115 26.32 -3.17 21.82
C ILE A 115 27.00 -4.21 22.71
N GLN A 116 27.13 -5.45 22.24
CA GLN A 116 27.80 -6.52 22.96
C GLN A 116 29.29 -6.22 23.21
N ALA A 117 29.94 -5.51 22.28
CA ALA A 117 31.29 -5.00 22.41
C ALA A 117 31.41 -3.75 23.29
N GLY A 118 30.31 -3.26 23.89
CA GLY A 118 30.30 -2.06 24.73
C GLY A 118 30.57 -0.78 23.95
N ARG A 119 30.26 -0.74 22.65
CA ARG A 119 30.40 0.43 21.78
C ARG A 119 29.05 0.98 21.39
N ASP A 120 28.96 2.31 21.32
CA ASP A 120 27.76 2.97 20.80
C ASP A 120 27.58 2.63 19.31
N PRO A 121 26.46 2.00 18.91
CA PRO A 121 26.18 1.68 17.52
C PRO A 121 25.85 2.91 16.67
N PHE A 122 25.58 4.07 17.27
CA PHE A 122 25.15 5.26 16.54
C PHE A 122 26.33 6.20 16.26
N PRO A 123 26.63 6.48 14.99
CA PRO A 123 27.72 7.40 14.66
C PRO A 123 27.34 8.82 15.12
N SER A 124 28.07 9.36 16.10
CA SER A 124 27.93 10.77 16.46
C SER A 124 28.45 11.65 15.33
N LYS A 125 27.77 12.76 15.01
CA LYS A 125 28.26 13.79 14.08
C LYS A 125 29.51 14.53 14.58
N ALA A 126 29.92 14.31 15.83
CA ALA A 126 31.05 14.99 16.45
C ALA A 126 32.36 14.26 16.09
N GLY A 127 33.31 15.00 15.51
CA GLY A 127 34.53 14.45 14.93
C GLY A 127 35.48 13.74 15.93
N GLY A 128 36.32 12.88 15.36
CA GLY A 128 37.64 12.41 15.85
C GLY A 128 37.72 11.78 17.24
N ASN A 129 37.50 12.58 18.28
CA ASN A 129 37.68 12.18 19.68
C ASN A 129 36.38 11.71 20.34
N VAL A 130 35.21 12.23 19.94
CA VAL A 130 33.92 11.79 20.51
C VAL A 130 33.55 10.38 20.04
N ALA A 131 33.86 10.05 18.78
CA ALA A 131 33.66 8.72 18.20
C ALA A 131 34.52 7.61 18.87
N ARG A 132 35.66 7.96 19.48
CA ARG A 132 36.54 7.01 20.18
C ARG A 132 36.11 6.72 21.62
N ILE A 133 35.20 7.53 22.19
CA ILE A 133 34.93 7.60 23.64
C ILE A 133 33.51 7.14 24.00
N GLN A 134 32.57 6.98 23.07
CA GLN A 134 31.24 6.46 23.38
C GLN A 134 31.26 4.94 23.63
N ARG A 135 31.92 4.54 24.72
CA ARG A 135 31.71 3.24 25.34
C ARG A 135 30.36 3.30 26.03
N ILE A 136 29.52 2.32 25.74
CA ILE A 136 28.24 2.16 26.41
C ILE A 136 28.39 1.19 27.57
N ASP A 137 27.57 1.38 28.59
CA ASP A 137 27.38 0.39 29.63
C ASP A 137 26.26 -0.56 29.20
N LYS A 138 26.67 -1.75 28.74
CA LYS A 138 25.76 -2.79 28.24
C LYS A 138 24.77 -3.29 29.30
N ASP A 139 25.09 -3.15 30.57
CA ASP A 139 24.27 -3.66 31.68
C ASP A 139 23.15 -2.68 32.05
N LYS A 140 23.18 -1.44 31.53
CA LYS A 140 22.07 -0.51 31.65
C LYS A 140 20.82 -1.09 31.01
N PHE A 141 19.69 -0.88 31.68
CA PHE A 141 18.37 -1.35 31.27
C PHE A 141 18.06 -1.06 29.79
N PHE A 142 18.36 0.16 29.32
CA PHE A 142 18.16 0.55 27.92
C PHE A 142 18.89 -0.37 26.94
N TRP A 143 20.20 -0.56 27.12
CA TRP A 143 21.03 -1.34 26.19
C TRP A 143 20.71 -2.84 26.26
N ARG A 144 20.44 -3.35 27.48
CA ARG A 144 20.00 -4.73 27.68
C ARG A 144 18.65 -5.00 27.02
N SER A 145 17.67 -4.10 27.19
CA SER A 145 16.36 -4.23 26.57
C SER A 145 16.44 -4.06 25.05
N TYR A 146 17.28 -3.15 24.57
CA TYR A 146 17.44 -2.89 23.15
C TYR A 146 18.12 -4.07 22.44
N ALA A 147 19.18 -4.64 23.03
CA ALA A 147 19.80 -5.88 22.55
C ALA A 147 18.81 -7.04 22.53
N GLY A 148 18.01 -7.23 23.58
CA GLY A 148 16.99 -8.27 23.62
C GLY A 148 15.89 -8.10 22.56
N ASN A 149 15.52 -6.87 22.22
CA ASN A 149 14.59 -6.61 21.12
C ASN A 149 15.25 -6.85 19.75
N LEU A 150 16.51 -6.48 19.57
CA LEU A 150 17.27 -6.77 18.35
C LEU A 150 17.38 -8.28 18.10
N GLU A 151 17.63 -9.09 19.14
CA GLU A 151 17.67 -10.54 19.02
C GLU A 151 16.31 -11.12 18.60
N LYS A 152 15.20 -10.62 19.16
CA LYS A 152 13.84 -10.99 18.74
C LYS A 152 13.57 -10.61 17.29
N ASP A 153 13.95 -9.41 16.88
CA ASP A 153 13.80 -8.94 15.50
C ASP A 153 14.61 -9.79 14.52
N LEU A 154 15.86 -10.14 14.86
CA LEU A 154 16.71 -11.01 14.06
C LEU A 154 16.11 -12.43 13.94
N ALA A 155 15.55 -12.96 15.03
CA ALA A 155 14.83 -14.23 15.01
C ALA A 155 13.59 -14.18 14.09
N ALA A 156 12.79 -13.10 14.16
CA ALA A 156 11.64 -12.92 13.28
C ALA A 156 12.04 -12.80 11.80
N ILE A 157 13.08 -11.99 11.50
CA ILE A 157 13.58 -11.81 10.14
C ILE A 157 14.14 -13.12 9.58
N SER A 158 14.90 -13.87 10.36
CA SER A 158 15.44 -15.17 9.92
C SER A 158 14.34 -16.21 9.67
N ALA A 159 13.31 -16.26 10.53
CA ALA A 159 12.14 -17.10 10.29
C ALA A 159 11.39 -16.69 9.02
N CYS A 160 11.27 -15.39 8.75
CA CYS A 160 10.66 -14.89 7.53
C CYS A 160 11.49 -15.24 6.27
N LEU A 161 12.81 -15.07 6.33
CA LEU A 161 13.72 -15.48 5.25
C LEU A 161 13.61 -16.97 4.95
N GLN A 162 13.53 -17.80 5.99
CA GLN A 162 13.36 -19.24 5.84
C GLN A 162 12.02 -19.57 5.18
N ARG A 163 10.92 -18.94 5.60
CA ARG A 163 9.59 -19.10 4.98
C ARG A 163 9.58 -18.68 3.51
N LEU A 164 10.18 -17.53 3.18
CA LEU A 164 10.32 -17.07 1.81
C LEU A 164 11.13 -18.04 0.94
N SER A 165 12.12 -18.72 1.51
CA SER A 165 12.93 -19.71 0.81
C SER A 165 12.22 -21.05 0.62
N THR A 166 11.39 -21.50 1.57
CA THR A 166 10.76 -22.83 1.54
C THR A 166 9.40 -22.84 0.85
N SER A 167 8.58 -21.82 1.12
CA SER A 167 7.15 -21.79 0.77
C SER A 167 6.83 -20.71 -0.29
N GLY A 168 7.75 -19.76 -0.46
CA GLY A 168 7.46 -18.51 -1.15
C GLY A 168 6.45 -17.66 -0.36
N ILE A 169 5.88 -16.64 -1.01
CA ILE A 169 4.87 -15.77 -0.40
C ILE A 169 3.49 -16.44 -0.42
N ASP A 170 2.95 -16.71 0.77
CA ASP A 170 1.60 -17.25 1.08
C ASP A 170 0.59 -16.17 1.48
#